data_AF-A0AAD6TSE9-F1
#
_entry.id   AF-A0AAD6TSE9-F1
#
_cell.length_a   1.000
_cell.length_b   1.000
_cell.length_c   1.000
_cell.angle_alpha   90.00
_cell.angle_beta   90.00
_cell.angle_gamma   90.00
#
_symmetry.space_group_name_H-M   'P 1'
#
loop_
_entity.id
_entity.type
_entity.pdbx_description
1 polymer ?
#
loop_
_entity_poly.entity_id
_entity_poly.type
_entity_poly.pdbx_seq_one_letter_code
_entity_poly.pdbx_strand_id
1 'polypeptide(L)'
;MSLAGLLLGLSFSGLASAHFAAWHKGMYCLNGTIRGEDDPDTNAIVNPLFNLTKSDWWFHAYNGCNELPPAEGDFLELPANGNFTVELAVNRAFTTLSYGGVRVAAFGDGENYTNGLGGVDCITELNIHTQNESMAAGTAFAISYQSDMSAVTPENLVVFTTLYHTPWKRLATYQVPNLPACPENGCICAWGWVPNGCGEPNMYMQGYRCKVVGKTGSAALAPAAPATWCEGAPGSCTKGARQMIFWHQLDGNNIDVSGSDSHGDPKSPAYNSVLGFAEGAQTDIFMNDGTASATSVAPGRPTASGTPGVQNGAWSLWRCPWYAPWCLLFFLGGLVVSLVEDF
;
A
#
# COMPACT_ATOMS: atom_id res chain seq x y z
N MET A 1 -45.11 19.53 -38.31
CA MET A 1 -44.27 18.36 -38.69
C MET A 1 -42.82 18.82 -38.55
N SER A 2 -42.22 18.59 -37.37
CA SER A 2 -41.20 17.56 -37.10
C SER A 2 -39.84 17.94 -37.72
N LEU A 3 -38.67 17.94 -37.07
CA LEU A 3 -38.15 17.07 -36.02
C LEU A 3 -37.27 17.86 -35.02
N ALA A 4 -37.34 17.47 -33.75
CA ALA A 4 -36.30 17.73 -32.75
C ALA A 4 -35.12 16.78 -33.00
N GLY A 5 -33.89 17.32 -33.07
CA GLY A 5 -32.66 16.53 -33.12
C GLY A 5 -32.07 16.41 -31.72
N LEU A 6 -32.24 15.24 -31.09
CA LEU A 6 -31.58 14.88 -29.84
C LEU A 6 -30.21 14.27 -30.19
N LEU A 7 -29.13 15.02 -29.97
CA LEU A 7 -27.77 14.50 -30.02
C LEU A 7 -27.50 13.74 -28.71
N LEU A 8 -27.60 12.40 -28.74
CA LEU A 8 -26.96 11.56 -27.74
C LEU A 8 -25.46 11.59 -28.00
N GLY A 9 -24.72 12.37 -27.20
CA GLY A 9 -23.27 12.20 -27.08
C GLY A 9 -23.00 10.92 -26.30
N LEU A 10 -22.57 9.87 -26.99
CA LEU A 10 -21.91 8.74 -26.34
C LEU A 10 -20.52 9.20 -25.91
N SER A 11 -20.38 9.60 -24.65
CA SER A 11 -19.07 9.73 -24.01
C SER A 11 -18.46 8.33 -23.93
N PHE A 12 -17.48 8.05 -24.81
CA PHE A 12 -16.60 6.90 -24.67
C PHE A 12 -15.66 7.19 -23.49
N SER A 13 -16.10 6.89 -22.28
CA SER A 13 -15.20 6.80 -21.14
C SER A 13 -14.31 5.58 -21.38
N GLY A 14 -13.04 5.80 -21.69
CA GLY A 14 -12.06 4.72 -21.73
C GLY A 14 -12.14 3.95 -20.41
N LEU A 15 -12.29 2.62 -20.48
CA LEU A 15 -12.22 1.77 -19.29
C LEU A 15 -10.78 1.80 -18.80
N ALA A 16 -10.44 2.78 -17.95
CA ALA A 16 -9.26 2.71 -17.12
C ALA A 16 -9.42 1.49 -16.22
N SER A 17 -8.36 0.70 -16.08
CA SER A 17 -8.32 -0.46 -15.21
C SER A 17 -7.18 -0.24 -14.23
N ALA A 18 -7.37 0.48 -13.13
CA ALA A 18 -6.30 0.70 -12.17
C ALA A 18 -5.74 -0.60 -11.63
N HIS A 19 -4.49 -0.53 -11.23
CA HIS A 19 -3.81 -1.63 -10.58
C HIS A 19 -2.85 -1.02 -9.57
N PHE A 20 -3.18 -1.04 -8.28
CA PHE A 20 -2.30 -0.52 -7.23
C PHE A 20 -2.19 -1.47 -6.05
N ALA A 21 -1.02 -1.46 -5.44
CA ALA A 21 -0.78 -2.05 -4.13
C ALA A 21 0.09 -1.12 -3.29
N ALA A 22 -0.02 -1.26 -1.97
CA ALA A 22 0.89 -0.64 -1.01
C ALA A 22 2.11 -1.55 -0.76
N TRP A 23 3.16 -1.37 -1.55
CA TRP A 23 4.36 -2.18 -1.46
C TRP A 23 5.14 -1.93 -0.17
N HIS A 24 5.45 -3.02 0.53
CA HIS A 24 6.26 -3.04 1.74
C HIS A 24 6.83 -4.44 1.97
N LYS A 25 8.00 -4.56 2.60
CA LYS A 25 8.64 -5.88 2.85
C LYS A 25 7.78 -6.87 3.62
N GLY A 26 6.99 -6.37 4.56
CA GLY A 26 6.04 -7.17 5.34
C GLY A 26 4.80 -7.63 4.57
N MET A 27 4.68 -7.37 3.27
CA MET A 27 3.51 -7.79 2.49
C MET A 27 3.58 -9.26 2.07
N TYR A 28 2.41 -9.87 1.94
CA TYR A 28 2.28 -11.14 1.25
C TYR A 28 2.46 -10.95 -0.25
N CYS A 29 2.97 -11.98 -0.93
CA CYS A 29 3.12 -11.98 -2.39
C CYS A 29 4.08 -10.89 -2.92
N LEU A 30 5.02 -10.41 -2.08
CA LEU A 30 6.01 -9.40 -2.47
C LEU A 30 6.76 -9.81 -3.75
N ASN A 31 7.09 -11.09 -3.85
CA ASN A 31 7.90 -11.66 -4.91
C ASN A 31 7.07 -12.18 -6.11
N GLY A 32 5.76 -11.94 -6.12
CA GLY A 32 4.82 -12.52 -7.08
C GLY A 32 4.17 -13.79 -6.54
N THR A 33 3.45 -14.49 -7.41
CA THR A 33 2.58 -15.63 -7.07
C THR A 33 3.24 -17.00 -7.26
N ILE A 34 4.47 -17.05 -7.76
CA ILE A 34 5.19 -18.30 -7.99
C ILE A 34 6.07 -18.60 -6.79
N ARG A 35 5.77 -19.70 -6.08
CA ARG A 35 6.48 -20.10 -4.86
C ARG A 35 7.96 -20.37 -5.15
N GLY A 36 8.83 -19.71 -4.40
CA GLY A 36 10.28 -19.87 -4.50
C GLY A 36 10.95 -19.01 -5.58
N GLU A 37 10.17 -18.22 -6.32
CA GLU A 37 10.70 -17.23 -7.27
C GLU A 37 10.69 -15.84 -6.64
N ASP A 38 11.67 -15.02 -7.05
CA ASP A 38 11.72 -13.59 -6.75
C ASP A 38 11.56 -12.83 -8.06
N ASP A 39 10.33 -12.41 -8.36
CA ASP A 39 10.01 -11.59 -9.53
C ASP A 39 10.07 -10.09 -9.17
N PRO A 40 11.16 -9.38 -9.57
CA PRO A 40 11.28 -7.95 -9.30
C PRO A 40 10.36 -7.08 -10.17
N ASP A 41 9.74 -7.63 -11.22
CA ASP A 41 8.82 -6.94 -12.15
C ASP A 41 7.37 -7.36 -11.96
N THR A 42 7.06 -7.97 -10.81
CA THR A 42 5.73 -8.51 -10.55
C THR A 42 4.66 -7.42 -10.40
N ASN A 43 3.50 -7.66 -11.01
CA ASN A 43 2.27 -6.91 -10.86
C ASN A 43 1.08 -7.81 -10.47
N ALA A 44 1.33 -9.02 -9.96
CA ALA A 44 0.25 -9.97 -9.69
C ALA A 44 -0.69 -9.50 -8.54
N ILE A 45 -0.12 -8.85 -7.53
CA ILE A 45 -0.84 -8.40 -6.33
C ILE A 45 -1.64 -7.10 -6.55
N VAL A 46 -1.37 -6.38 -7.64
CA VAL A 46 -2.05 -5.12 -7.94
C VAL A 46 -3.37 -5.32 -8.69
N ASN A 47 -3.69 -6.55 -9.09
CA ASN A 47 -4.93 -6.88 -9.80
C ASN A 47 -6.18 -6.58 -8.95
N PRO A 48 -7.23 -5.98 -9.54
CA PRO A 48 -8.48 -5.72 -8.82
C PRO A 48 -9.18 -7.02 -8.40
N LEU A 49 -9.98 -6.92 -7.34
CA LEU A 49 -10.89 -7.96 -6.87
C LEU A 49 -12.31 -7.57 -7.28
N PHE A 50 -12.91 -8.36 -8.15
CA PHE A 50 -14.26 -8.11 -8.68
C PHE A 50 -14.95 -9.42 -9.02
N ASN A 51 -16.22 -9.54 -8.61
CA ASN A 51 -17.07 -10.68 -8.95
C ASN A 51 -16.44 -12.05 -8.57
N LEU A 52 -15.79 -12.10 -7.42
CA LEU A 52 -15.16 -13.29 -6.86
C LEU A 52 -15.95 -13.81 -5.65
N THR A 53 -15.82 -15.09 -5.31
CA THR A 53 -16.33 -15.61 -4.04
C THR A 53 -15.43 -15.13 -2.89
N LYS A 54 -15.93 -15.12 -1.65
CA LYS A 54 -15.11 -14.76 -0.47
C LYS A 54 -13.90 -15.65 -0.31
N SER A 55 -14.00 -16.94 -0.61
CA SER A 55 -12.85 -17.83 -0.62
C SER A 55 -11.78 -17.46 -1.65
N ASP A 56 -12.12 -16.68 -2.68
CA ASP A 56 -11.23 -16.25 -3.75
C ASP A 56 -10.66 -14.84 -3.49
N TRP A 57 -11.49 -13.87 -3.14
CA TRP A 57 -11.03 -12.49 -2.96
C TRP A 57 -10.31 -12.24 -1.63
N TRP A 58 -10.65 -13.01 -0.58
CA TRP A 58 -10.08 -12.80 0.76
C TRP A 58 -8.55 -12.93 0.74
N PHE A 59 -7.85 -11.81 0.93
CA PHE A 59 -6.39 -11.73 0.82
C PHE A 59 -5.80 -12.26 -0.50
N HIS A 60 -6.50 -12.10 -1.63
CA HIS A 60 -6.08 -12.64 -2.94
C HIS A 60 -5.85 -14.16 -2.91
N ALA A 61 -6.76 -14.91 -2.31
CA ALA A 61 -6.66 -16.37 -2.32
C ALA A 61 -6.73 -16.99 -3.73
N TYR A 62 -7.47 -16.37 -4.67
CA TYR A 62 -7.65 -16.88 -6.03
C TYR A 62 -6.34 -17.05 -6.83
N ASN A 63 -5.30 -16.27 -6.48
CA ASN A 63 -3.99 -16.34 -7.11
C ASN A 63 -2.90 -16.86 -6.14
N GLY A 64 -3.30 -17.39 -4.98
CA GLY A 64 -2.41 -17.97 -3.98
C GLY A 64 -1.57 -16.97 -3.19
N CYS A 65 -1.77 -15.66 -3.33
CA CYS A 65 -0.98 -14.66 -2.64
C CYS A 65 -1.08 -14.76 -1.11
N ASN A 66 -2.24 -15.16 -0.57
CA ASN A 66 -2.45 -15.42 0.86
C ASN A 66 -1.55 -16.54 1.43
N GLU A 67 -0.98 -17.40 0.59
CA GLU A 67 -0.08 -18.48 0.98
C GLU A 67 1.42 -18.14 0.86
N LEU A 68 1.74 -16.91 0.46
CA LEU A 68 3.10 -16.44 0.22
C LEU A 68 3.44 -15.33 1.22
N PRO A 69 3.74 -15.67 2.49
CA PRO A 69 4.08 -14.69 3.50
C PRO A 69 5.39 -13.96 3.15
N PRO A 70 5.62 -12.78 3.73
CA PRO A 70 6.92 -12.12 3.66
C PRO A 70 8.02 -12.99 4.29
N ALA A 71 9.27 -12.61 4.05
CA ALA A 71 10.42 -13.28 4.65
C ALA A 71 10.37 -13.23 6.19
N GLU A 72 10.98 -14.21 6.85
CA GLU A 72 11.03 -14.24 8.30
C GLU A 72 11.68 -12.96 8.85
N GLY A 73 11.01 -12.32 9.81
CA GLY A 73 11.46 -11.07 10.42
C GLY A 73 11.02 -9.80 9.67
N ASP A 74 10.50 -9.92 8.44
CA ASP A 74 9.94 -8.77 7.73
C ASP A 74 8.50 -8.50 8.19
N PHE A 75 8.31 -7.36 8.85
CA PHE A 75 7.01 -6.86 9.30
C PHE A 75 6.78 -5.43 8.78
N LEU A 76 5.53 -5.10 8.50
CA LEU A 76 5.07 -3.71 8.49
C LEU A 76 5.07 -3.18 9.93
N GLU A 77 6.02 -2.31 10.25
CA GLU A 77 6.11 -1.72 11.59
C GLU A 77 5.15 -0.54 11.74
N LEU A 78 4.38 -0.56 12.81
CA LEU A 78 3.35 0.43 13.14
C LEU A 78 3.75 1.14 14.44
N PRO A 79 4.46 2.28 14.39
CA PRO A 79 4.84 3.00 15.60
C PRO A 79 3.60 3.57 16.29
N ALA A 80 3.28 3.12 17.50
CA ALA A 80 2.10 3.60 18.23
C ALA A 80 2.15 5.12 18.45
N ASN A 81 1.08 5.83 18.08
CA ASN A 81 1.00 7.31 18.03
C ASN A 81 2.01 7.98 17.08
N GLY A 82 2.61 7.21 16.16
CA GLY A 82 3.53 7.71 15.14
C GLY A 82 2.96 7.50 13.74
N ASN A 83 3.86 7.47 12.76
CA ASN A 83 3.51 7.30 11.36
C ASN A 83 4.35 6.20 10.73
N PHE A 84 3.86 5.62 9.63
CA PHE A 84 4.63 4.73 8.75
C PHE A 84 4.38 5.11 7.30
N THR A 85 5.34 4.79 6.43
CA THR A 85 5.27 5.10 4.99
C THR A 85 5.38 3.81 4.18
N VAL A 86 4.55 3.70 3.15
CA VAL A 86 4.57 2.62 2.15
C VAL A 86 4.68 3.21 0.74
N GLU A 87 4.98 2.35 -0.23
CA GLU A 87 5.07 2.74 -1.63
C GLU A 87 3.84 2.26 -2.41
N LEU A 88 2.95 3.16 -2.83
CA LEU A 88 1.84 2.89 -3.71
C LEU A 88 2.34 2.82 -5.16
N ALA A 89 2.26 1.65 -5.79
CA ALA A 89 2.73 1.48 -7.16
C ALA A 89 1.95 0.42 -7.95
N VAL A 90 1.98 0.54 -9.28
CA VAL A 90 1.34 -0.38 -10.23
C VAL A 90 2.15 -1.65 -10.48
N ASN A 91 3.42 -1.65 -10.08
CA ASN A 91 4.34 -2.77 -10.23
C ASN A 91 5.44 -2.61 -9.18
N ARG A 92 5.94 -3.73 -8.64
CA ARG A 92 7.08 -3.73 -7.71
C ARG A 92 8.30 -3.01 -8.30
N ALA A 93 8.49 -3.10 -9.61
CA ALA A 93 9.58 -2.47 -10.35
C ALA A 93 9.74 -0.98 -10.07
N PHE A 94 8.63 -0.27 -9.80
CA PHE A 94 8.61 1.17 -9.56
C PHE A 94 8.71 1.54 -8.07
N THR A 95 9.19 0.60 -7.25
CA THR A 95 9.41 0.78 -5.82
C THR A 95 10.89 0.62 -5.46
N THR A 96 11.26 0.98 -4.23
CA THR A 96 12.62 0.73 -3.73
C THR A 96 12.91 -0.75 -3.48
N LEU A 97 11.91 -1.63 -3.58
CA LEU A 97 12.00 -3.06 -3.31
C LEU A 97 12.46 -3.90 -4.53
N SER A 98 12.73 -3.25 -5.66
CA SER A 98 13.23 -3.88 -6.90
C SER A 98 14.30 -3.03 -7.57
N TYR A 99 15.16 -3.68 -8.37
CA TYR A 99 16.17 -3.04 -9.21
C TYR A 99 17.06 -2.00 -8.49
N GLY A 100 17.28 -2.15 -7.18
CA GLY A 100 18.02 -1.17 -6.37
C GLY A 100 17.35 0.21 -6.30
N GLY A 101 16.04 0.31 -6.58
CA GLY A 101 15.28 1.55 -6.57
C GLY A 101 15.57 2.50 -7.74
N VAL A 102 16.25 2.05 -8.80
CA VAL A 102 16.63 2.95 -9.92
C VAL A 102 15.47 3.37 -10.82
N ARG A 103 14.32 2.68 -10.71
CA ARG A 103 13.10 2.95 -11.51
C ARG A 103 12.03 3.71 -10.73
N VAL A 104 12.33 4.18 -9.53
CA VAL A 104 11.36 4.96 -8.73
C VAL A 104 11.25 6.39 -9.24
N ALA A 105 10.05 6.94 -9.17
CA ALA A 105 9.80 8.35 -9.43
C ALA A 105 8.82 8.93 -8.39
N ALA A 106 8.25 10.11 -8.66
CA ALA A 106 7.24 10.70 -7.78
C ALA A 106 5.92 9.90 -7.77
N PHE A 107 5.60 9.21 -8.87
CA PHE A 107 4.37 8.47 -9.04
C PHE A 107 4.62 6.95 -9.13
N GLY A 108 3.56 6.19 -8.90
CA GLY A 108 3.59 4.74 -8.72
C GLY A 108 3.85 3.91 -9.98
N ASP A 109 4.03 4.55 -11.12
CA ASP A 109 4.32 3.93 -12.42
C ASP A 109 5.75 4.24 -12.92
N GLY A 110 6.59 4.84 -12.06
CA GLY A 110 7.98 5.17 -12.40
C GLY A 110 8.14 6.48 -13.17
N GLU A 111 7.09 7.29 -13.30
CA GLU A 111 7.14 8.56 -14.04
C GLU A 111 7.08 9.81 -13.16
N ASN A 112 7.56 10.92 -13.74
CA ASN A 112 7.43 12.26 -13.17
C ASN A 112 6.57 13.14 -14.09
N TYR A 113 5.33 13.39 -13.71
CA TYR A 113 4.42 14.24 -14.48
C TYR A 113 4.67 15.73 -14.22
N THR A 114 5.59 16.33 -14.98
CA THR A 114 5.97 17.75 -14.84
C THR A 114 4.91 18.73 -15.34
N ASN A 115 4.03 18.29 -16.23
CA ASN A 115 2.96 19.13 -16.80
C ASN A 115 1.65 19.04 -15.99
N GLY A 116 1.69 18.39 -14.81
CA GLY A 116 0.52 18.09 -14.00
C GLY A 116 -0.15 16.77 -14.39
N LEU A 117 -0.87 16.20 -13.42
CA LEU A 117 -1.82 15.10 -13.63
C LEU A 117 -3.22 15.60 -13.29
N GLY A 118 -4.18 15.23 -14.11
CA GLY A 118 -5.61 15.48 -13.88
C GLY A 118 -6.27 16.39 -14.89
N GLY A 119 -7.60 16.37 -14.86
CA GLY A 119 -8.47 17.06 -15.80
C GLY A 119 -9.94 16.89 -15.44
N VAL A 120 -10.82 17.19 -16.40
CA VAL A 120 -12.25 16.88 -16.28
C VAL A 120 -12.55 15.41 -16.55
N ASP A 121 -11.70 14.76 -17.34
CA ASP A 121 -11.82 13.35 -17.71
C ASP A 121 -11.03 12.46 -16.73
N CYS A 122 -11.41 11.19 -16.67
CA CYS A 122 -10.67 10.19 -15.92
C CYS A 122 -9.22 10.10 -16.40
N ILE A 123 -8.29 10.13 -15.46
CA ILE A 123 -6.87 9.95 -15.74
C ILE A 123 -6.66 8.51 -16.24
N THR A 124 -6.09 8.37 -17.43
CA THR A 124 -5.77 7.06 -18.02
C THR A 124 -4.31 6.64 -17.77
N GLU A 125 -3.42 7.62 -17.73
CA GLU A 125 -2.01 7.53 -17.36
C GLU A 125 -1.89 7.25 -15.86
N LEU A 126 -0.88 6.53 -15.36
CA LEU A 126 -0.77 6.13 -13.95
C LEU A 126 -1.88 5.20 -13.43
N ASN A 127 -3.08 5.20 -14.02
CA ASN A 127 -4.14 4.22 -13.81
C ASN A 127 -4.60 4.19 -12.34
N ILE A 128 -5.05 5.33 -11.81
CA ILE A 128 -5.44 5.56 -10.40
C ILE A 128 -6.93 5.80 -10.19
N HIS A 129 -7.76 5.58 -11.22
CA HIS A 129 -9.22 5.71 -11.17
C HIS A 129 -9.71 7.01 -10.52
N THR A 130 -9.22 8.14 -11.01
CA THR A 130 -9.66 9.46 -10.56
C THR A 130 -9.40 10.49 -11.65
N GLN A 131 -10.09 11.62 -11.60
CA GLN A 131 -9.89 12.76 -12.49
C GLN A 131 -8.79 13.69 -11.98
N ASN A 132 -8.53 13.71 -10.66
CA ASN A 132 -7.50 14.54 -10.01
C ASN A 132 -7.26 14.09 -8.55
N GLU A 133 -6.28 14.71 -7.87
CA GLU A 133 -5.91 14.35 -6.49
C GLU A 133 -7.10 14.44 -5.52
N SER A 134 -7.85 15.55 -5.58
CA SER A 134 -8.97 15.77 -4.67
C SER A 134 -10.11 14.76 -4.83
N MET A 135 -10.18 14.10 -5.99
CA MET A 135 -11.18 13.07 -6.29
C MET A 135 -10.70 11.63 -6.01
N ALA A 136 -9.42 11.43 -5.65
CA ALA A 136 -8.96 10.10 -5.28
C ALA A 136 -9.67 9.61 -4.00
N ALA A 137 -10.22 8.40 -4.05
CA ALA A 137 -11.22 7.90 -3.11
C ALA A 137 -10.73 7.78 -1.66
N GLY A 138 -9.42 7.61 -1.47
CA GLY A 138 -8.80 7.32 -0.18
C GLY A 138 -8.56 5.83 0.03
N THR A 139 -7.58 5.52 0.87
CA THR A 139 -7.14 4.16 1.17
C THR A 139 -7.04 3.97 2.68
N ALA A 140 -6.94 2.71 3.12
CA ALA A 140 -6.90 2.40 4.53
C ALA A 140 -5.93 1.27 4.86
N PHE A 141 -5.51 1.23 6.12
CA PHE A 141 -4.95 0.02 6.73
C PHE A 141 -5.84 -0.48 7.87
N ALA A 142 -6.01 -1.80 7.91
CA ALA A 142 -6.66 -2.52 8.98
C ALA A 142 -5.70 -3.49 9.67
N ILE A 143 -5.99 -3.84 10.91
CA ILE A 143 -5.19 -4.75 11.74
C ILE A 143 -6.07 -5.79 12.42
N SER A 144 -5.58 -7.03 12.45
CA SER A 144 -6.10 -8.14 13.23
C SER A 144 -5.00 -8.69 14.13
N TYR A 145 -5.31 -8.84 15.42
CA TYR A 145 -4.37 -9.36 16.44
C TYR A 145 -4.20 -10.89 16.38
N GLN A 146 -4.36 -11.46 15.18
CA GLN A 146 -4.06 -12.84 14.87
C GLN A 146 -2.68 -12.93 14.24
N SER A 147 -1.92 -13.97 14.60
CA SER A 147 -0.67 -14.30 13.92
C SER A 147 -0.87 -15.30 12.77
N ASP A 148 -2.08 -15.81 12.58
CA ASP A 148 -2.42 -16.70 11.46
C ASP A 148 -3.46 -16.00 10.59
N MET A 149 -3.19 -15.92 9.28
CA MET A 149 -4.10 -15.29 8.33
C MET A 149 -5.44 -16.04 8.23
N SER A 150 -5.45 -17.36 8.43
CA SER A 150 -6.70 -18.13 8.40
C SER A 150 -7.62 -17.84 9.59
N ALA A 151 -7.12 -17.23 10.66
CA ALA A 151 -7.90 -16.80 11.82
C ALA A 151 -8.45 -15.37 11.67
N VAL A 152 -8.09 -14.66 10.60
CA VAL A 152 -8.57 -13.30 10.35
C VAL A 152 -10.00 -13.35 9.81
N THR A 153 -10.88 -12.58 10.44
CA THR A 153 -12.29 -12.43 10.06
C THR A 153 -12.61 -10.96 9.83
N PRO A 154 -13.71 -10.63 9.12
CA PRO A 154 -14.19 -9.25 9.01
C PRO A 154 -14.26 -8.51 10.35
N GLU A 155 -14.75 -9.18 11.39
CA GLU A 155 -15.01 -8.59 12.71
C GLU A 155 -13.73 -8.36 13.52
N ASN A 156 -12.66 -9.09 13.23
CA ASN A 156 -11.37 -8.91 13.92
C ASN A 156 -10.34 -8.10 13.11
N LEU A 157 -10.67 -7.72 11.88
CA LEU A 157 -9.84 -6.90 11.01
C LEU A 157 -10.33 -5.44 11.03
N VAL A 158 -9.78 -4.65 11.96
CA VAL A 158 -10.26 -3.31 12.28
C VAL A 158 -9.47 -2.26 11.52
N VAL A 159 -10.16 -1.39 10.76
CA VAL A 159 -9.52 -0.22 10.12
C VAL A 159 -9.01 0.72 11.21
N PHE A 160 -7.69 0.95 11.22
CA PHE A 160 -7.04 1.78 12.24
C PHE A 160 -6.51 3.10 11.68
N THR A 161 -6.42 3.24 10.36
CA THR A 161 -5.98 4.48 9.72
C THR A 161 -6.53 4.56 8.31
N THR A 162 -6.83 5.78 7.88
CA THR A 162 -7.16 6.10 6.49
C THR A 162 -6.33 7.27 6.02
N LEU A 163 -6.14 7.34 4.71
CA LEU A 163 -5.46 8.44 4.04
C LEU A 163 -6.31 8.86 2.85
N TYR A 164 -6.85 10.06 2.89
CA TYR A 164 -7.69 10.63 1.84
C TYR A 164 -6.84 10.91 0.61
N HIS A 165 -7.51 11.11 -0.53
CA HIS A 165 -6.84 11.53 -1.76
C HIS A 165 -5.74 10.54 -2.19
N THR A 166 -5.96 9.25 -1.93
CA THR A 166 -5.05 8.17 -2.34
C THR A 166 -5.80 7.06 -3.07
N PRO A 167 -5.12 6.26 -3.92
CA PRO A 167 -3.73 6.42 -4.36
C PRO A 167 -3.51 7.69 -5.19
N TRP A 168 -2.32 8.31 -5.06
CA TRP A 168 -1.93 9.47 -5.86
C TRP A 168 -0.41 9.52 -6.06
N LYS A 169 0.34 9.85 -5.00
CA LYS A 169 1.81 9.75 -5.00
C LYS A 169 2.27 8.36 -4.62
N ARG A 170 3.48 8.00 -5.05
CA ARG A 170 4.11 6.74 -4.66
C ARG A 170 4.30 6.65 -3.15
N LEU A 171 4.84 7.69 -2.51
CA LEU A 171 5.03 7.66 -1.06
C LEU A 171 3.73 8.06 -0.36
N ALA A 172 3.16 7.15 0.41
CA ALA A 172 1.96 7.37 1.21
C ALA A 172 2.27 7.14 2.69
N THR A 173 1.95 8.14 3.53
CA THR A 173 2.27 8.12 4.96
C THR A 173 1.00 8.11 5.78
N TYR A 174 0.87 7.10 6.65
CA TYR A 174 -0.32 6.86 7.45
C TYR A 174 -0.01 7.10 8.93
N GLN A 175 -1.00 7.60 9.65
CA GLN A 175 -0.91 7.85 11.10
C GLN A 175 -1.41 6.64 11.86
N VAL A 176 -0.74 6.28 12.95
CA VAL A 176 -1.08 5.11 13.78
C VAL A 176 -1.66 5.60 15.10
N PRO A 177 -2.86 5.12 15.52
CA PRO A 177 -3.40 5.47 16.84
C PRO A 177 -2.62 4.75 17.95
N ASN A 178 -3.08 4.86 19.20
CA ASN A 178 -2.45 4.23 20.36
C ASN A 178 -2.69 2.70 20.41
N LEU A 179 -2.27 1.98 19.37
CA LEU A 179 -2.49 0.55 19.21
C LEU A 179 -1.79 -0.25 20.35
N PRO A 180 -2.43 -1.31 20.87
CA PRO A 180 -1.78 -2.24 21.78
C PRO A 180 -0.73 -3.11 21.05
N ALA A 181 0.09 -3.83 21.80
CA ALA A 181 1.10 -4.70 21.21
C ALA A 181 0.47 -5.92 20.52
N CYS A 182 1.05 -6.30 19.38
CA CYS A 182 0.76 -7.57 18.73
C CYS A 182 1.23 -8.77 19.58
N PRO A 183 0.69 -9.98 19.33
CA PRO A 183 1.30 -11.22 19.79
C PRO A 183 2.77 -11.35 19.34
N GLU A 184 3.51 -12.28 19.93
CA GLU A 184 4.94 -12.49 19.68
C GLU A 184 5.26 -12.65 18.18
N ASN A 185 4.46 -13.44 17.46
CA ASN A 185 4.59 -13.72 16.03
C ASN A 185 3.98 -12.62 15.12
N GLY A 186 3.70 -11.46 15.69
CA GLY A 186 3.07 -10.33 15.01
C GLY A 186 1.58 -10.50 14.78
N CYS A 187 1.03 -9.49 14.10
CA CYS A 187 -0.36 -9.39 13.67
C CYS A 187 -0.47 -9.62 12.15
N ILE A 188 -1.71 -9.74 11.66
CA ILE A 188 -2.02 -9.59 10.24
C ILE A 188 -2.63 -8.21 10.02
N CYS A 189 -2.12 -7.49 9.03
CA CYS A 189 -2.69 -6.24 8.56
C CYS A 189 -3.18 -6.39 7.12
N ALA A 190 -4.03 -5.46 6.71
CA ALA A 190 -4.50 -5.37 5.33
C ALA A 190 -4.51 -3.92 4.86
N TRP A 191 -4.08 -3.67 3.63
CA TRP A 191 -4.34 -2.42 2.91
C TRP A 191 -5.60 -2.58 2.08
N GLY A 192 -6.42 -1.53 2.01
CA GLY A 192 -7.66 -1.53 1.24
C GLY A 192 -7.83 -0.27 0.40
N TRP A 193 -8.43 -0.44 -0.77
CA TRP A 193 -8.85 0.63 -1.65
C TRP A 193 -10.13 0.26 -2.41
N VAL A 194 -11.07 1.20 -2.52
CA VAL A 194 -12.21 1.11 -3.42
C VAL A 194 -12.19 2.38 -4.30
N PRO A 195 -12.02 2.25 -5.62
CA PRO A 195 -12.01 3.40 -6.52
C PRO A 195 -13.35 4.12 -6.61
N ASN A 196 -13.33 5.38 -7.03
CA ASN A 196 -14.54 6.18 -7.21
C ASN A 196 -14.69 6.69 -8.65
N GLY A 197 -15.82 6.34 -9.29
CA GLY A 197 -16.30 6.96 -10.54
C GLY A 197 -15.57 6.59 -11.83
N CYS A 198 -14.26 6.36 -11.80
CA CYS A 198 -13.48 5.99 -12.98
C CYS A 198 -13.24 4.47 -13.05
N GLY A 199 -13.53 3.88 -14.21
CA GLY A 199 -13.31 2.44 -14.47
C GLY A 199 -14.44 1.51 -14.00
N GLU A 200 -14.18 0.20 -14.07
CA GLU A 200 -15.09 -0.81 -13.54
C GLU A 200 -15.10 -0.74 -12.00
N PRO A 201 -16.28 -0.73 -11.35
CA PRO A 201 -16.35 -0.83 -9.90
C PRO A 201 -15.70 -2.11 -9.36
N ASN A 202 -14.72 -1.99 -8.48
CA ASN A 202 -13.98 -3.10 -7.88
C ASN A 202 -13.42 -2.71 -6.50
N MET A 203 -12.67 -3.61 -5.88
CA MET A 203 -11.90 -3.31 -4.66
C MET A 203 -10.49 -3.90 -4.74
N TYR A 204 -9.60 -3.41 -3.88
CA TYR A 204 -8.25 -3.94 -3.70
C TYR A 204 -8.04 -4.25 -2.24
N MET A 205 -7.35 -5.35 -1.97
CA MET A 205 -7.02 -5.79 -0.62
C MET A 205 -5.66 -6.48 -0.62
N GLN A 206 -4.66 -5.96 0.09
CA GLN A 206 -3.38 -6.67 0.22
C GLN A 206 -3.09 -7.04 1.67
N GLY A 207 -2.53 -8.23 1.89
CA GLY A 207 -2.19 -8.74 3.22
C GLY A 207 -0.76 -8.42 3.64
N TYR A 208 -0.56 -8.26 4.94
CA TYR A 208 0.75 -7.98 5.54
C TYR A 208 0.93 -8.75 6.85
N ARG A 209 2.16 -9.17 7.14
CA ARG A 209 2.63 -9.34 8.51
C ARG A 209 2.94 -7.96 9.05
N CYS A 210 2.41 -7.62 10.22
CA CYS A 210 2.64 -6.32 10.85
C CYS A 210 2.95 -6.44 12.34
N LYS A 211 3.55 -5.40 12.90
CA LYS A 211 3.89 -5.35 14.33
C LYS A 211 3.78 -3.92 14.85
N VAL A 212 3.14 -3.77 16.00
CA VAL A 212 3.09 -2.47 16.70
C VAL A 212 4.39 -2.26 17.49
N VAL A 213 5.06 -1.14 17.24
CA VAL A 213 6.36 -0.78 17.83
C VAL A 213 6.27 0.51 18.65
N GLY A 214 7.29 0.77 19.48
CA GLY A 214 7.32 1.90 20.40
C GLY A 214 6.61 1.60 21.72
N LYS A 215 6.02 2.63 22.34
CA LYS A 215 5.24 2.51 23.59
C LYS A 215 3.78 2.22 23.23
N THR A 216 3.33 0.99 23.44
CA THR A 216 2.01 0.54 22.99
C THR A 216 0.89 0.92 23.97
N GLY A 217 -0.34 0.98 23.48
CA GLY A 217 -1.53 1.21 24.28
C GLY A 217 -1.93 0.04 25.17
N SER A 218 -2.83 0.31 26.12
CA SER A 218 -3.41 -0.65 27.07
C SER A 218 -4.84 -1.08 26.73
N ALA A 219 -5.41 -0.60 25.63
CA ALA A 219 -6.77 -0.91 25.23
C ALA A 219 -6.78 -1.83 24.01
N ALA A 220 -7.49 -2.96 24.10
CA ALA A 220 -7.78 -3.82 22.97
C ALA A 220 -8.70 -3.10 21.96
N LEU A 221 -8.68 -3.56 20.70
CA LEU A 221 -9.64 -3.06 19.71
C LEU A 221 -11.02 -3.67 19.94
N ALA A 222 -12.07 -2.88 19.74
CA ALA A 222 -13.44 -3.41 19.68
C ALA A 222 -13.65 -4.24 18.40
N PRO A 223 -14.57 -5.23 18.40
CA PRO A 223 -14.96 -5.91 17.17
C PRO A 223 -15.47 -4.91 16.13
N ALA A 224 -15.00 -5.06 14.90
CA ALA A 224 -15.37 -4.19 13.80
C ALA A 224 -16.76 -4.49 13.26
N ALA A 225 -17.55 -3.42 13.05
CA ALA A 225 -18.85 -3.47 12.37
C ALA A 225 -18.74 -2.90 10.94
N PRO A 226 -19.59 -3.35 9.99
CA PRO A 226 -19.64 -2.75 8.66
C PRO A 226 -19.90 -1.24 8.72
N ALA A 227 -19.20 -0.48 7.87
CA ALA A 227 -19.46 0.95 7.72
C ALA A 227 -20.77 1.19 6.96
N THR A 228 -21.47 2.27 7.28
CA THR A 228 -22.72 2.67 6.62
C THR A 228 -22.52 3.93 5.82
N TRP A 229 -23.16 4.01 4.64
CA TRP A 229 -23.22 5.26 3.89
C TRP A 229 -23.89 6.35 4.73
N CYS A 230 -23.19 7.45 4.94
CA CYS A 230 -23.66 8.55 5.78
C CYS A 230 -23.26 9.93 5.24
N GLU A 231 -22.94 10.03 3.95
CA GLU A 231 -22.70 11.31 3.27
C GLU A 231 -23.86 12.29 3.54
N GLY A 232 -23.52 13.52 3.95
CA GLY A 232 -24.50 14.56 4.29
C GLY A 232 -25.26 14.33 5.62
N ALA A 233 -25.08 13.17 6.27
CA ALA A 233 -25.74 12.79 7.51
C ALA A 233 -24.76 12.14 8.50
N PRO A 234 -23.71 12.84 8.96
CA PRO A 234 -22.63 12.23 9.76
C PRO A 234 -23.10 11.57 11.07
N GLY A 235 -24.26 11.98 11.60
CA GLY A 235 -24.86 11.35 12.77
C GLY A 235 -25.32 9.90 12.56
N SER A 236 -25.49 9.46 11.30
CA SER A 236 -25.91 8.10 10.94
C SER A 236 -24.75 7.16 10.58
N CYS A 237 -23.50 7.61 10.64
CA CYS A 237 -22.35 6.75 10.38
C CYS A 237 -22.18 5.68 11.47
N THR A 238 -21.66 4.52 11.10
CA THR A 238 -21.15 3.52 12.04
C THR A 238 -20.04 4.15 12.91
N LYS A 239 -20.24 4.10 14.23
CA LYS A 239 -19.27 4.59 15.22
C LYS A 239 -18.36 3.47 15.70
N GLY A 240 -17.16 3.83 16.14
CA GLY A 240 -16.21 2.89 16.73
C GLY A 240 -15.42 2.09 15.69
N ALA A 241 -15.03 0.86 16.07
CA ALA A 241 -14.30 -0.04 15.19
C ALA A 241 -15.11 -0.39 13.93
N ARG A 242 -14.53 -0.10 12.77
CA ARG A 242 -15.14 -0.31 11.45
C ARG A 242 -14.37 -1.37 10.66
N GLN A 243 -15.11 -2.18 9.91
CA GLN A 243 -14.54 -3.17 8.99
C GLN A 243 -13.90 -2.49 7.79
N MET A 244 -13.06 -3.21 7.07
CA MET A 244 -12.71 -2.84 5.70
C MET A 244 -13.95 -2.89 4.80
N ILE A 245 -13.90 -2.21 3.65
CA ILE A 245 -14.99 -2.19 2.68
C ILE A 245 -14.88 -3.46 1.83
N PHE A 246 -15.93 -4.29 1.83
CA PHE A 246 -16.05 -5.46 0.97
C PHE A 246 -17.24 -5.24 0.04
N TRP A 247 -16.96 -5.06 -1.26
CA TRP A 247 -17.92 -4.59 -2.23
C TRP A 247 -17.70 -5.19 -3.63
N HIS A 248 -18.77 -5.32 -4.41
CA HIS A 248 -18.78 -5.90 -5.76
C HIS A 248 -18.17 -7.30 -5.90
N GLN A 249 -18.40 -8.15 -4.92
CA GLN A 249 -18.05 -9.58 -4.95
C GLN A 249 -19.30 -10.45 -5.15
N LEU A 250 -19.12 -11.72 -5.54
CA LEU A 250 -20.22 -12.69 -5.64
C LEU A 250 -20.85 -12.97 -4.27
N ASP A 251 -20.03 -13.01 -3.23
CA ASP A 251 -20.46 -13.13 -1.84
C ASP A 251 -19.46 -12.45 -0.88
N GLY A 252 -19.85 -12.33 0.39
CA GLY A 252 -18.99 -11.75 1.43
C GLY A 252 -18.92 -10.23 1.45
N ASN A 253 -19.73 -9.53 0.64
CA ASN A 253 -19.88 -8.08 0.72
C ASN A 253 -20.44 -7.68 2.09
N ASN A 254 -19.97 -6.54 2.62
CA ASN A 254 -20.48 -5.96 3.87
C ASN A 254 -21.14 -4.59 3.68
N ILE A 255 -21.12 -4.07 2.46
CA ILE A 255 -21.81 -2.86 2.07
C ILE A 255 -22.44 -3.04 0.70
N ASP A 256 -23.60 -2.42 0.51
CA ASP A 256 -24.26 -2.25 -0.78
C ASP A 256 -24.70 -0.79 -0.86
N VAL A 257 -24.37 -0.12 -1.96
CA VAL A 257 -24.68 1.29 -2.20
C VAL A 257 -25.38 1.43 -3.54
N SER A 258 -26.37 2.30 -3.58
CA SER A 258 -27.17 2.56 -4.77
C SER A 258 -27.61 4.02 -4.83
N GLY A 259 -27.94 4.48 -6.03
CA GLY A 259 -28.29 5.87 -6.31
C GLY A 259 -27.06 6.75 -6.53
N SER A 260 -27.27 8.07 -6.45
CA SER A 260 -26.23 9.07 -6.65
C SER A 260 -25.68 9.62 -5.33
N ASP A 261 -24.41 10.01 -5.33
CA ASP A 261 -23.78 10.79 -4.28
C ASP A 261 -24.19 12.27 -4.36
N SER A 262 -23.58 13.11 -3.52
CA SER A 262 -23.84 14.55 -3.48
C SER A 262 -23.40 15.32 -4.74
N HIS A 263 -22.55 14.74 -5.58
CA HIS A 263 -22.07 15.30 -6.84
C HIS A 263 -22.90 14.84 -8.05
N GLY A 264 -23.83 13.89 -7.84
CA GLY A 264 -24.67 13.31 -8.88
C GLY A 264 -24.10 12.05 -9.52
N ASP A 265 -22.91 11.62 -9.10
CA ASP A 265 -22.26 10.41 -9.61
C ASP A 265 -22.81 9.17 -8.91
N PRO A 266 -22.79 7.98 -9.55
CA PRO A 266 -23.15 6.73 -8.87
C PRO A 266 -22.32 6.55 -7.60
N LYS A 267 -22.98 6.20 -6.49
CA LYS A 267 -22.29 6.01 -5.21
C LYS A 267 -21.22 4.93 -5.31
N SER A 268 -20.01 5.25 -4.88
CA SER A 268 -18.95 4.28 -4.60
C SER A 268 -18.53 4.39 -3.13
N PRO A 269 -18.53 3.29 -2.36
CA PRO A 269 -18.10 3.32 -0.97
C PRO A 269 -16.59 3.62 -0.92
N ALA A 270 -16.16 4.51 -0.03
CA ALA A 270 -14.77 4.95 0.00
C ALA A 270 -14.24 5.09 1.44
N TYR A 271 -12.92 4.98 1.60
CA TYR A 271 -12.23 5.16 2.87
C TYR A 271 -12.08 6.65 3.22
N ASN A 272 -13.22 7.32 3.31
CA ASN A 272 -13.31 8.73 3.65
C ASN A 272 -14.63 9.04 4.38
N SER A 273 -14.96 10.33 4.47
CA SER A 273 -16.11 10.84 5.21
C SER A 273 -17.47 10.31 4.72
N VAL A 274 -17.59 9.82 3.47
CA VAL A 274 -18.87 9.29 2.96
C VAL A 274 -19.35 8.06 3.76
N LEU A 275 -18.43 7.34 4.39
CA LEU A 275 -18.71 6.21 5.29
C LEU A 275 -18.29 6.49 6.75
N GLY A 276 -17.96 7.75 7.08
CA GLY A 276 -17.57 8.16 8.43
C GLY A 276 -16.17 7.74 8.87
N PHE A 277 -15.29 7.34 7.94
CA PHE A 277 -13.85 7.26 8.24
C PHE A 277 -13.29 8.67 8.36
N ALA A 278 -12.58 8.97 9.45
CA ALA A 278 -11.90 10.25 9.61
C ALA A 278 -10.52 10.21 8.96
N GLU A 279 -10.01 11.32 8.43
CA GLU A 279 -8.64 11.35 7.89
C GLU A 279 -7.59 11.03 8.98
N GLY A 280 -6.64 10.16 8.65
CA GLY A 280 -5.58 9.73 9.56
C GLY A 280 -5.99 8.61 10.53
N ALA A 281 -5.44 8.67 11.75
CA ALA A 281 -5.59 7.62 12.74
C ALA A 281 -7.03 7.52 13.29
N GLN A 282 -7.60 6.32 13.31
CA GLN A 282 -8.92 6.05 13.89
C GLN A 282 -8.78 5.88 15.41
N THR A 283 -9.23 6.86 16.18
CA THR A 283 -9.03 6.91 17.65
C THR A 283 -10.24 6.42 18.45
N ASP A 284 -11.38 6.14 17.80
CA ASP A 284 -12.62 5.68 18.42
C ASP A 284 -12.78 4.15 18.44
N ILE A 285 -11.75 3.40 18.02
CA ILE A 285 -11.82 1.96 17.76
C ILE A 285 -11.55 1.06 18.99
N PHE A 286 -11.26 1.65 20.14
CA PHE A 286 -10.74 0.95 21.32
C PHE A 286 -11.84 0.57 22.32
N MET A 287 -11.61 -0.54 23.03
CA MET A 287 -12.29 -0.85 24.29
C MET A 287 -11.74 0.00 25.45
N ASN A 288 -12.13 -0.33 26.67
CA ASN A 288 -11.61 0.32 27.88
C ASN A 288 -10.12 0.01 28.09
N ASP A 289 -9.39 0.93 28.73
CA ASP A 289 -8.02 0.71 29.17
C ASP A 289 -7.88 -0.51 30.09
N GLY A 290 -6.75 -1.20 29.98
CA GLY A 290 -6.43 -2.42 30.72
C GLY A 290 -6.93 -3.70 30.08
N THR A 291 -7.66 -3.61 28.96
CA THR A 291 -8.09 -4.78 28.17
C THR A 291 -6.96 -5.37 27.31
N ALA A 292 -5.85 -4.65 27.16
CA ALA A 292 -4.60 -5.14 26.59
C ALA A 292 -3.41 -4.78 27.48
N SER A 293 -2.31 -5.51 27.33
CA SER A 293 -1.08 -5.21 28.06
C SER A 293 -0.26 -4.16 27.31
N ALA A 294 -0.08 -2.99 27.93
CA ALA A 294 0.87 -2.00 27.45
C ALA A 294 2.30 -2.52 27.63
N THR A 295 3.14 -2.32 26.62
CA THR A 295 4.55 -2.72 26.63
C THR A 295 5.38 -1.76 25.78
N SER A 296 6.70 -1.95 25.77
CA SER A 296 7.59 -1.30 24.83
C SER A 296 8.16 -2.35 23.89
N VAL A 297 7.88 -2.19 22.61
CA VAL A 297 8.40 -3.06 21.54
C VAL A 297 9.44 -2.27 20.77
N ALA A 298 10.68 -2.75 20.75
CA ALA A 298 11.73 -2.11 19.96
C ALA A 298 11.40 -2.22 18.46
N PRO A 299 11.57 -1.15 17.67
CA PRO A 299 11.60 -1.24 16.22
C PRO A 299 12.66 -2.24 15.76
N GLY A 300 12.37 -2.93 14.67
CA GLY A 300 13.33 -3.77 13.98
C GLY A 300 14.53 -2.94 13.53
N ARG A 301 15.70 -3.57 13.49
CA ARG A 301 16.88 -2.91 12.95
C ARG A 301 16.64 -2.69 11.46
N PRO A 302 16.87 -1.48 10.91
CA PRO A 302 16.82 -1.29 9.47
C PRO A 302 17.78 -2.32 8.84
N THR A 303 17.25 -3.27 8.07
CA THR A 303 18.10 -4.05 7.16
C THR A 303 18.82 -3.03 6.30
N ALA A 304 20.15 -2.99 6.37
CA ALA A 304 20.96 -2.07 5.59
C ALA A 304 20.54 -2.22 4.11
N SER A 305 19.76 -1.26 3.61
CA SER A 305 19.67 -1.05 2.19
C SER A 305 21.08 -0.73 1.75
N GLY A 306 21.62 -1.54 0.84
CA GLY A 306 22.87 -1.22 0.19
C GLY A 306 22.69 0.12 -0.51
N THR A 307 23.10 1.20 0.13
CA THR A 307 23.24 2.50 -0.52
C THR A 307 24.17 2.26 -1.71
N PRO A 308 23.77 2.57 -2.96
CA PRO A 308 24.74 2.67 -4.04
C PRO A 308 25.71 3.76 -3.60
N GLY A 309 26.94 3.36 -3.29
CA GLY A 309 28.01 4.31 -3.03
C GLY A 309 28.11 5.22 -4.24
N VAL A 310 27.68 6.47 -4.08
CA VAL A 310 28.11 7.56 -4.95
C VAL A 310 29.61 7.63 -4.75
N GLN A 311 30.38 6.94 -5.59
CA GLN A 311 31.80 7.21 -5.76
C GLN A 311 31.91 8.59 -6.40
N ASN A 312 31.78 9.62 -5.56
CA ASN A 312 32.40 10.90 -5.86
C ASN A 312 33.89 10.62 -5.92
N GLY A 313 34.43 10.61 -7.14
CA GLY A 313 35.86 10.64 -7.42
C GLY A 313 36.48 11.91 -6.85
N ALA A 314 36.65 11.96 -5.54
CA ALA A 314 37.51 12.90 -4.87
C ALA A 314 38.89 12.23 -4.81
N TRP A 315 39.78 12.68 -5.68
CA TRP A 315 41.20 12.37 -5.64
C TRP A 315 41.76 12.73 -4.26
N SER A 316 41.84 11.76 -3.35
CA SER A 316 42.61 11.91 -2.12
C SER A 316 44.08 11.84 -2.51
N LEU A 317 44.72 13.01 -2.61
CA LEU A 317 46.18 13.11 -2.61
C LEU A 317 46.69 12.57 -1.28
N TRP A 318 47.08 11.30 -1.26
CA TRP A 318 47.89 10.74 -0.19
C TRP A 318 49.24 11.46 -0.22
N ARG A 319 49.49 12.30 0.79
CA ARG A 319 50.82 12.80 1.11
C ARG A 319 51.67 11.61 1.52
N CYS A 320 52.66 11.23 0.69
CA CYS A 320 53.77 10.41 1.15
C CYS A 320 54.62 11.23 2.14
N PRO A 321 54.86 10.74 3.36
CA PRO A 321 55.89 11.30 4.21
C PRO A 321 57.26 11.03 3.59
N TRP A 322 58.13 12.03 3.70
CA TRP A 322 59.51 11.98 3.28
C TRP A 322 60.24 10.83 3.99
N TYR A 323 61.30 10.31 3.36
CA TYR A 323 62.16 9.19 3.78
C TYR A 323 61.81 7.80 3.22
N ALA A 324 62.03 7.61 1.91
CA ALA A 324 62.77 6.45 1.37
C ALA A 324 63.04 6.70 -0.13
N PRO A 325 64.27 6.46 -0.65
CA PRO A 325 64.53 6.47 -2.08
C PRO A 325 63.98 5.18 -2.70
N TRP A 326 63.95 5.09 -4.04
CA TRP A 326 63.49 3.95 -4.86
C TRP A 326 61.98 3.92 -5.17
N CYS A 327 61.55 4.87 -6.01
CA CYS A 327 60.40 4.67 -6.90
C CYS A 327 60.73 5.27 -8.26
N LEU A 328 61.34 4.46 -9.12
CA LEU A 328 61.60 4.75 -10.52
C LEU A 328 61.26 3.47 -11.26
N LEU A 329 60.07 3.40 -11.87
CA LEU A 329 59.83 2.55 -13.04
C LEU A 329 58.53 2.98 -13.73
N PHE A 330 58.68 3.03 -15.05
CA PHE A 330 57.80 3.61 -16.05
C PHE A 330 56.47 2.87 -16.20
N PHE A 331 55.42 3.64 -16.48
CA PHE A 331 54.26 3.20 -17.24
C PHE A 331 54.65 3.06 -18.71
N LEU A 332 54.33 1.93 -19.34
CA LEU A 332 53.87 1.87 -20.74
C LEU A 332 53.32 0.46 -21.06
N GLY A 333 51.99 0.43 -21.27
CA GLY A 333 51.32 -0.28 -22.35
C GLY A 333 51.46 -1.80 -22.47
N GLY A 334 50.32 -2.49 -22.37
CA GLY A 334 50.06 -3.66 -23.22
C GLY A 334 49.51 -4.87 -22.49
N LEU A 335 48.27 -5.22 -22.86
CA LEU A 335 47.74 -6.58 -22.99
C LEU A 335 48.14 -7.60 -21.90
N VAL A 336 47.19 -7.95 -21.03
CA VAL A 336 47.24 -9.25 -20.34
C VAL A 336 46.01 -10.06 -20.71
N VAL A 337 46.33 -11.11 -21.45
CA VAL A 337 45.53 -12.28 -21.78
C VAL A 337 45.08 -12.98 -20.50
N SER A 338 43.81 -13.35 -20.47
CA SER A 338 43.23 -14.25 -19.47
C SER A 338 43.91 -15.62 -19.55
N LEU A 339 44.53 -16.08 -18.47
CA LEU A 339 44.72 -17.50 -18.21
C LEU A 339 44.48 -17.75 -16.71
N VAL A 340 43.53 -18.66 -16.50
CA VAL A 340 43.12 -19.33 -15.28
C VAL A 340 44.21 -20.33 -14.90
N GLU A 341 44.53 -20.47 -13.61
CA GLU A 341 44.63 -21.75 -12.86
C GLU A 341 45.32 -21.58 -11.48
N ASP A 342 44.60 -22.05 -10.47
CA ASP A 342 45.00 -22.80 -9.26
C ASP A 342 46.10 -22.28 -8.31
N PHE A 343 45.69 -21.76 -7.14
CA PHE A 343 45.66 -22.46 -5.84
C PHE A 343 44.94 -21.61 -4.78
#